data_AF-A0A368T5Y2-F1
#
_entry.id   AF-A0A368T5Y2-F1
#
_cell.length_a   1.000
_cell.length_b   1.000
_cell.length_c   1.000
_cell.angle_alpha   90.00
_cell.angle_beta   90.00
_cell.angle_gamma   90.00
#
_symmetry.space_group_name_H-M   'P 1'
#
loop_
_entity.id
_entity.type
_entity.pdbx_description
1 polymer ?
#
loop_
_entity_poly.entity_id
_entity_poly.type
_entity_poly.pdbx_seq_one_letter_code
_entity_poly.pdbx_strand_id
1 'polypeptide(L)'
;MGYVARLANTVTPQDVGRRVTLRNRLPDGRFRDIVGVLESWEDGVIRVRRRDGETAAVEARDVVASRIVPQHPPRRRGRPDTGRGDPAP
;
A
#
# COMPACT_ATOMS: atom_id res chain seq x y z
N MET A 1 -26.57 -5.28 3.20
CA MET A 1 -26.22 -5.79 4.54
C MET A 1 -24.90 -6.53 4.45
N GLY A 2 -23.90 -6.09 5.25
CA GLY A 2 -22.58 -6.72 5.43
C GLY A 2 -21.54 -6.36 4.36
N TYR A 3 -20.31 -5.90 4.65
CA TYR A 3 -19.59 -5.64 5.89
C TYR A 3 -18.66 -4.44 5.64
N VAL A 4 -18.62 -3.49 6.58
CA VAL A 4 -17.60 -2.43 6.61
C VAL A 4 -16.30 -3.08 7.08
N ALA A 5 -15.46 -3.53 6.15
CA ALA A 5 -14.11 -3.95 6.47
C ALA A 5 -13.25 -2.70 6.66
N ARG A 6 -13.33 -2.11 7.87
CA ARG A 6 -12.51 -0.96 8.25
C ARG A 6 -11.11 -1.45 8.61
N LEU A 7 -10.16 -1.41 7.68
CA LEU A 7 -8.74 -1.63 7.97
C LEU A 7 -7.84 -0.48 7.44
N ALA A 8 -7.76 0.55 8.29
CA ALA A 8 -6.63 1.40 8.70
C ALA A 8 -5.60 2.03 7.72
N ASN A 9 -5.52 1.71 6.43
CA ASN A 9 -4.63 2.43 5.52
C ASN A 9 -5.28 2.57 4.15
N THR A 10 -6.19 3.54 4.03
CA THR A 10 -6.84 3.91 2.77
C THR A 10 -5.76 4.18 1.72
N VAL A 11 -5.63 3.26 0.76
CA VAL A 11 -4.89 3.54 -0.47
C VAL A 11 -5.69 4.64 -1.17
N THR A 12 -5.03 5.69 -1.64
CA THR A 12 -5.68 6.79 -2.35
C THR A 12 -5.16 6.87 -3.79
N PRO A 13 -5.86 7.58 -4.70
CA PRO A 13 -5.33 7.85 -6.04
C PRO A 13 -3.97 8.58 -6.01
N GLN A 14 -3.63 9.25 -4.90
CA GLN A 14 -2.33 9.89 -4.71
C GLN A 14 -1.18 8.88 -4.46
N ASP A 15 -1.52 7.63 -4.14
CA ASP A 15 -0.55 6.55 -3.95
C ASP A 15 -0.23 5.79 -5.24
N VAL A 16 -0.64 6.31 -6.41
CA VAL A 16 -0.23 5.79 -7.71
C VAL A 16 1.30 5.80 -7.80
N GLY A 17 1.87 4.69 -8.30
CA GLY A 17 3.30 4.44 -8.32
C GLY A 17 3.86 3.83 -7.02
N ARG A 18 3.06 3.69 -5.96
CA ARG A 18 3.48 3.01 -4.72
C ARG A 18 3.09 1.54 -4.74
N ARG A 19 3.85 0.73 -4.01
CA ARG A 19 3.55 -0.69 -3.83
C ARG A 19 2.37 -0.83 -2.88
N VAL A 20 1.36 -1.58 -3.29
CA VAL A 20 0.13 -1.82 -2.54
C VAL A 20 -0.19 -3.31 -2.51
N THR A 21 -0.89 -3.72 -1.47
CA THR A 21 -1.51 -5.04 -1.36
C THR A 21 -3.02 -4.84 -1.35
N LEU A 22 -3.71 -5.43 -2.33
CA LEU A 22 -5.16 -5.46 -2.42
C LEU A 22 -5.64 -6.86 -2.12
N ARG A 23 -6.62 -6.97 -1.22
CA ARG A 23 -7.33 -8.20 -0.95
C ARG A 23 -8.68 -8.13 -1.62
N ASN A 24 -8.85 -8.91 -2.67
CA ASN A 24 -10.08 -9.02 -3.42
C ASN A 24 -10.90 -10.23 -2.96
N ARG A 25 -12.22 -10.08 -2.88
CA ARG A 25 -13.16 -11.19 -2.69
C ARG A 25 -13.63 -11.67 -4.06
N LEU A 26 -13.53 -12.97 -4.31
CA LEU A 26 -14.06 -13.59 -5.51
C LEU A 26 -15.56 -13.88 -5.34
N PRO A 27 -16.32 -13.95 -6.46
CA PRO A 27 -17.71 -14.38 -6.44
C PRO A 27 -17.89 -15.78 -5.84
N ASP A 28 -16.89 -16.66 -5.96
CA ASP A 28 -16.84 -17.98 -5.30
C ASP A 28 -16.72 -17.93 -3.77
N GLY A 29 -16.68 -16.74 -3.16
CA GLY A 29 -16.49 -16.56 -1.71
C GLY A 29 -15.05 -16.72 -1.23
N ARG A 30 -14.11 -17.02 -2.14
CA ARG A 30 -12.67 -17.04 -1.86
C ARG A 30 -12.10 -15.63 -1.77
N PHE A 31 -10.92 -15.50 -1.18
CA PHE A 31 -10.15 -14.27 -1.16
C PHE A 31 -8.87 -14.45 -1.96
N ARG A 32 -8.46 -13.39 -2.67
CA ARG A 32 -7.21 -13.33 -3.41
C ARG A 32 -6.47 -12.06 -3.04
N ASP A 33 -5.23 -12.24 -2.63
CA ASP A 33 -4.31 -11.15 -2.35
C ASP A 33 -3.46 -10.85 -3.59
N ILE A 34 -3.44 -9.58 -3.99
CA ILE A 34 -2.70 -9.07 -5.14
C ILE A 34 -1.70 -8.05 -4.62
N VAL A 35 -0.42 -8.31 -4.85
CA VAL A 35 0.68 -7.41 -4.50
C VAL A 35 1.27 -6.84 -5.78
N GLY A 36 1.32 -5.52 -5.88
CA GLY A 36 1.89 -4.85 -7.03
C GLY A 36 1.99 -3.35 -6.81
N VAL A 37 2.27 -2.61 -7.87
CA VAL A 37 2.29 -1.15 -7.88
C VAL A 37 0.92 -0.65 -8.30
N LEU A 38 0.34 0.28 -7.56
CA LEU A 38 -0.90 0.93 -7.96
C LEU A 38 -0.64 1.76 -9.23
N GLU A 39 -1.25 1.39 -10.36
CA GLU A 39 -1.12 2.18 -11.59
C GLU A 39 -2.23 3.21 -11.73
N SER A 40 -3.46 2.86 -11.37
CA SER A 40 -4.59 3.78 -11.42
C SER A 40 -5.68 3.29 -10.48
N TRP A 41 -6.45 4.25 -9.94
CA TRP A 41 -7.69 4.00 -9.23
C TRP A 41 -8.69 5.05 -9.66
N GLU A 42 -9.58 4.67 -10.57
CA GLU A 42 -10.64 5.54 -11.11
C GLU A 42 -11.89 4.70 -11.40
N ASP A 43 -13.07 5.33 -11.41
CA ASP A 43 -14.35 4.66 -11.70
C ASP A 43 -14.66 3.43 -10.83
N GLY A 44 -14.11 3.38 -9.62
CA GLY A 44 -14.24 2.22 -8.75
C GLY A 44 -13.52 0.97 -9.28
N VAL A 45 -12.56 1.12 -10.19
CA VAL A 45 -11.68 0.05 -10.68
C VAL A 45 -10.25 0.36 -10.28
N ILE A 46 -9.62 -0.57 -9.58
CA ILE A 46 -8.24 -0.46 -9.13
C ILE A 46 -7.35 -1.28 -10.06
N ARG A 47 -6.40 -0.63 -10.72
CA ARG A 47 -5.42 -1.24 -11.60
C ARG A 47 -4.08 -1.36 -10.87
N VAL A 48 -3.61 -2.59 -10.71
CA VAL A 48 -2.35 -2.89 -10.03
C VAL A 48 -1.42 -3.64 -10.96
N ARG A 49 -0.23 -3.09 -11.21
CA ARG A 49 0.81 -3.76 -11.96
C ARG A 49 1.61 -4.69 -11.07
N ARG A 50 1.55 -5.99 -11.37
CA ARG A 50 2.33 -7.00 -10.66
C ARG A 50 3.80 -6.90 -11.06
N ARG A 51 4.66 -7.49 -10.23
CA ARG A 51 6.10 -7.64 -10.50
C ARG A 51 6.37 -8.34 -11.85
N ASP A 52 5.49 -9.24 -12.24
CA ASP A 52 5.59 -10.02 -13.48
C ASP A 52 5.36 -9.18 -14.75
N GLY A 53 4.96 -7.91 -14.59
CA GLY A 53 4.60 -7.04 -15.71
C GLY A 53 3.11 -7.06 -16.05
N GLU A 54 2.36 -8.04 -15.54
CA GLU A 54 0.91 -8.17 -15.73
C GLU A 54 0.13 -7.15 -14.88
N THR A 55 -0.84 -6.47 -15.50
CA THR A 55 -1.77 -5.56 -14.80
C THR A 55 -3.03 -6.30 -14.37
N ALA A 56 -3.29 -6.34 -13.07
CA ALA A 56 -4.53 -6.85 -12.51
C ALA A 56 -5.53 -5.70 -12.30
N ALA A 57 -6.68 -5.79 -12.94
CA ALA A 57 -7.82 -4.93 -12.67
C ALA A 57 -8.75 -5.59 -11.64
N VAL A 58 -9.15 -4.84 -10.63
CA VAL A 58 -10.03 -5.29 -9.56
C VAL A 58 -11.09 -4.24 -9.31
N GLU A 59 -12.36 -4.63 -9.21
CA GLU A 59 -13.39 -3.69 -8.81
C GLU A 59 -13.28 -3.36 -7.33
N ALA A 60 -13.32 -2.07 -6.99
CA ALA A 60 -13.28 -1.56 -5.61
C ALA A 60 -14.43 -2.12 -4.76
N ARG A 61 -15.54 -2.53 -5.37
CA ARG A 61 -16.67 -3.20 -4.70
C ARG A 61 -16.30 -4.57 -4.12
N ASP A 62 -15.37 -5.27 -4.78
CA ASP A 62 -14.93 -6.61 -4.37
C ASP A 62 -13.67 -6.54 -3.47
N VAL A 63 -12.99 -5.39 -3.46
CA VAL A 63 -11.87 -5.12 -2.58
C VAL A 63 -12.35 -5.02 -1.14
N VAL A 64 -12.01 -6.03 -0.35
CA VAL A 64 -12.33 -6.08 1.09
C VAL A 64 -11.25 -5.42 1.96
N ALA A 65 -10.01 -5.32 1.46
CA ALA A 65 -8.95 -4.60 2.15
C ALA A 65 -7.89 -4.08 1.17
N SER A 66 -7.36 -2.91 1.47
CA SER A 66 -6.25 -2.30 0.74
C SER A 66 -5.20 -1.80 1.71
N ARG A 67 -3.92 -2.05 1.44
CA ARG A 67 -2.80 -1.59 2.29
C ARG A 67 -1.66 -1.07 1.42
N ILE A 68 -1.13 0.10 1.78
CA ILE A 68 0.11 0.62 1.18
C ILE A 68 1.30 -0.12 1.79
N VAL A 69 2.16 -0.69 0.94
CA VAL A 69 3.42 -1.33 1.32
C VAL A 69 4.55 -0.33 1.08
N PRO A 70 5.17 0.26 2.12
CA PRO A 70 6.31 1.13 1.94
C PRO A 70 7.48 0.34 1.33
N GLN A 71 7.99 0.80 0.19
CA GLN A 71 9.12 0.19 -0.52
C GLN A 71 10.46 0.34 0.21
N HIS A 72 10.57 1.28 1.14
CA HIS A 72 11.75 1.46 1.97
C HIS A 72 11.43 1.13 3.43
N PRO A 73 12.27 0.31 4.11
CA PRO A 73 12.29 0.34 5.57
C PRO A 73 12.56 1.80 6.00
N PRO A 74 11.88 2.33 7.02
CA PRO A 74 12.13 3.68 7.48
C PRO A 74 13.62 3.81 7.78
N ARG A 75 14.31 4.68 7.04
CA ARG A 75 15.71 4.99 7.34
C ARG A 75 15.73 5.57 8.74
N ARG A 76 16.31 4.82 9.67
CA ARG A 76 16.54 5.22 11.06
C ARG A 76 17.24 6.58 11.01
N ARG A 77 16.52 7.66 11.32
CA ARG A 77 17.14 8.99 11.46
C ARG A 77 18.29 8.86 12.45
N GLY A 78 19.44 9.41 12.06
CA GLY A 78 20.70 9.28 12.78
C GLY A 78 20.54 9.62 14.25
N ARG A 79 21.33 8.92 15.08
CA ARG A 79 21.67 9.39 16.42
C ARG A 79 22.20 10.81 16.25
N PRO A 80 21.75 11.81 17.02
CA PRO A 80 22.38 13.11 16.99
C PRO A 80 23.86 12.89 17.31
N ASP A 81 24.69 13.37 16.40
CA ASP A 81 26.06 13.77 16.63
C ASP A 81 26.11 14.60 17.92
N THR A 82 26.59 13.99 19.00
CA THR A 82 27.07 14.78 20.13
C THR A 82 28.40 15.39 19.70
N GLY A 83 28.33 16.44 18.89
CA GLY A 83 29.35 17.46 18.86
C GLY A 83 29.40 18.12 20.24
N ARG A 84 30.20 17.55 21.15
CA ARG A 84 30.74 18.32 22.27
C ARG A 84 32.22 18.52 21.99
N GLY A 85 32.49 19.61 21.28
CA GLY A 85 33.74 20.30 21.44
C GLY A 85 33.88 20.79 22.89
N ASP A 86 35.14 20.80 23.31
CA ASP A 86 35.77 21.54 24.41
C ASP A 86 35.01 22.79 24.91
N PRO A 87 35.12 23.10 26.21
CA PRO A 87 36.23 23.98 26.57
C PRO A 87 36.99 23.62 27.87
N ALA A 88 38.32 23.80 27.78
CA ALA A 88 39.36 23.99 28.79
C ALA A 88 38.92 24.30 30.24
N PRO A 89 39.68 23.78 31.21
CA PRO A 89 40.38 24.67 32.14
C PRO A 89 41.91 24.49 32.16
#